data_AF-A0A2D5ZN67-F1
#
_entry.id   AF-A0A2D5ZN67-F1
#
_cell.length_a   1.000
_cell.length_b   1.000
_cell.length_c   1.000
_cell.angle_alpha   90.00
_cell.angle_beta   90.00
_cell.angle_gamma   90.00
#
_symmetry.space_group_name_H-M   'P 1'
#
loop_
_entity.id
_entity.type
_entity.pdbx_description
1 polymer ?
#
loop_
_entity_poly.entity_id
_entity_poly.type
_entity_poly.pdbx_seq_one_letter_code
_entity_poly.pdbx_strand_id
1 'polypeptide(L)'
;MQLNKATDVGARRPQRGDGTGRLTVRDVARRTGRSQKTVYRYIRSGKLNAELVTTPHGQLYLIDEKDVERAGLPLVQTTPSSEPSPSLVDPAGSVGDGALVRYLQNEIAGLKSETRRLRGELDRALYIIGVYRGRLEGIQRRLSSACRGRSRAERNLLQARNDADFYRSRATSDRSTDFWTSWIRRH
;
A
#
# COMPACT_ATOMS: atom_id res chain seq x y z
N MET A 1 27.99 -2.25 45.98
CA MET A 1 26.78 -2.92 45.47
C MET A 1 25.57 -2.37 46.20
N GLN A 2 24.86 -1.41 45.59
CA GLN A 2 23.54 -0.98 46.04
C GLN A 2 22.66 -0.88 44.78
N LEU A 3 21.77 -1.85 44.60
CA LEU A 3 20.71 -1.82 43.59
C LEU A 3 19.52 -1.10 44.19
N ASN A 4 19.24 0.11 43.72
CA ASN A 4 17.98 0.78 44.00
C ASN A 4 16.90 0.26 43.03
N LYS A 5 15.80 -0.20 43.64
CA LYS A 5 14.53 -0.58 43.01
C LYS A 5 13.77 0.65 42.48
N ALA A 6 12.76 0.36 41.66
CA ALA A 6 11.74 1.22 41.04
C ALA A 6 12.23 1.88 39.72
N THR A 7 11.49 1.82 38.61
CA THR A 7 10.03 1.95 38.51
C THR A 7 9.52 1.24 37.24
N ASP A 8 8.48 0.43 37.43
CA ASP A 8 7.50 0.06 36.41
C ASP A 8 6.92 1.34 35.77
N VAL A 9 7.27 1.61 34.52
CA VAL A 9 6.57 2.61 33.69
C VAL A 9 6.08 1.90 32.45
N GLY A 10 4.95 1.20 32.62
CA GLY A 10 4.16 0.66 31.55
C GLY A 10 3.94 1.65 30.40
N ALA A 11 4.14 1.12 29.19
CA ALA A 11 3.40 1.42 27.97
C ALA A 11 2.67 2.79 27.91
N ARG A 12 3.42 3.90 27.85
CA ARG A 12 2.86 5.18 27.40
C ARG A 12 3.16 5.36 25.92
N ARG A 13 2.10 5.23 25.10
CA ARG A 13 2.07 5.70 23.71
C ARG A 13 2.68 7.12 23.66
N PRO A 14 3.56 7.46 22.69
CA PRO A 14 4.09 8.81 22.58
C PRO A 14 2.93 9.80 22.50
N GLN A 15 2.98 10.78 23.40
CA GLN A 15 1.91 11.69 23.75
C GLN A 15 1.60 12.68 22.62
N ARG A 16 0.42 13.28 22.74
CA ARG A 16 -0.11 14.35 21.89
C ARG A 16 0.85 15.55 21.92
N GLY A 17 1.06 16.16 20.75
CA GLY A 17 1.98 17.28 20.48
C GLY A 17 2.36 18.16 21.67
N ASP A 18 3.66 18.30 21.85
CA ASP A 18 4.35 18.84 23.03
C ASP A 18 4.19 20.35 23.24
N GLY A 19 3.18 21.00 22.63
CA GLY A 19 2.98 22.45 22.73
C GLY A 19 4.11 23.32 22.16
N THR A 20 5.15 22.72 21.59
CA THR A 20 6.36 23.39 21.07
C THR A 20 6.23 23.87 19.61
N GLY A 21 5.03 23.79 19.01
CA GLY A 21 4.82 24.14 17.59
C GLY A 21 5.47 23.18 16.59
N ARG A 22 6.07 22.07 17.06
CA ARG A 22 6.68 21.03 16.23
C ARG A 22 5.74 19.83 16.13
N LEU A 23 5.43 19.43 14.91
CA LEU A 23 4.49 18.36 14.59
C LEU A 23 5.22 17.17 14.00
N THR A 24 4.88 15.97 14.45
CA THR A 24 5.33 14.75 13.77
C THR A 24 4.61 14.59 12.44
N VAL A 25 5.17 13.81 11.52
CA VAL A 25 4.51 13.43 10.24
C VAL A 25 3.10 12.89 10.46
N ARG A 26 2.88 12.14 11.56
CA ARG A 26 1.58 11.58 11.91
C ARG A 26 0.58 12.67 12.32
N ASP A 27 1.03 13.70 13.02
CA ASP A 27 0.18 14.80 13.46
C ASP A 27 -0.14 15.75 12.30
N VAL A 28 0.84 16.03 11.44
CA VAL A 28 0.62 16.77 10.19
C VAL A 28 -0.38 16.03 9.30
N ALA A 29 -0.23 14.72 9.11
CA ALA A 29 -1.17 13.91 8.35
C ALA A 29 -2.60 13.99 8.91
N ARG A 30 -2.74 13.93 10.24
CA ARG A 30 -4.05 14.02 10.90
C ARG A 30 -4.69 15.39 10.74
N ARG A 31 -3.90 16.47 10.93
CA ARG A 31 -4.40 17.86 10.86
C ARG A 31 -4.72 18.34 9.45
N THR A 32 -3.97 17.85 8.45
CA THR A 32 -4.18 18.21 7.04
C THR A 32 -5.17 17.28 6.33
N GLY A 33 -5.63 16.21 6.99
CA GLY A 33 -6.46 15.17 6.37
C GLY A 33 -5.76 14.39 5.25
N ARG A 34 -4.41 14.46 5.17
CA ARG A 34 -3.62 13.78 4.14
C ARG A 34 -3.00 12.50 4.66
N SER A 35 -2.76 11.54 3.78
CA SER A 35 -2.05 10.32 4.15
C SER A 35 -0.60 10.63 4.55
N GLN A 36 -0.05 9.90 5.52
CA GLN A 36 1.36 10.05 5.93
C GLN A 36 2.33 9.90 4.74
N LYS A 37 2.00 9.02 3.77
CA LYS A 37 2.75 8.86 2.52
C LYS A 37 2.82 10.16 1.71
N THR A 38 1.73 10.94 1.70
CA THR A 38 1.70 12.24 1.01
C THR A 38 2.57 13.27 1.73
N VAL A 39 2.57 13.27 3.05
CA VAL A 39 3.44 14.14 3.86
C VAL A 39 4.92 13.80 3.60
N TYR A 40 5.30 12.52 3.63
CA TYR A 40 6.67 12.09 3.26
C TYR A 40 7.06 12.50 1.83
N ARG A 41 6.13 12.40 0.88
CA ARG A 41 6.36 12.84 -0.50
C ARG A 41 6.64 14.35 -0.55
N TYR A 42 5.94 15.15 0.26
CA TYR A 42 6.12 16.60 0.29
C TYR A 42 7.45 17.02 0.89
N ILE A 43 7.85 16.35 1.98
CA ILE A 43 9.19 16.51 2.57
C ILE A 43 10.26 16.17 1.53
N ARG A 44 10.15 15.02 0.87
CA ARG A 44 11.13 14.58 -0.14
C ARG A 44 11.19 15.49 -1.36
N SER A 45 10.07 16.13 -1.72
CA SER A 45 10.01 17.09 -2.82
C SER A 45 10.42 18.51 -2.44
N GLY A 46 10.81 18.76 -1.18
CA GLY A 46 11.16 20.09 -0.69
C GLY A 46 9.98 21.06 -0.51
N LYS A 47 8.75 20.56 -0.63
CA LYS A 47 7.52 21.36 -0.45
C LYS A 47 7.16 21.58 1.01
N LEU A 48 7.75 20.80 1.90
CA LEU A 48 7.54 20.88 3.34
C LEU A 48 8.90 20.74 4.02
N ASN A 49 9.30 21.74 4.79
CA ASN A 49 10.53 21.68 5.56
C ASN A 49 10.32 20.75 6.75
N ALA A 50 11.22 19.79 6.91
CA ALA A 50 11.21 18.89 8.05
C ALA A 50 12.64 18.70 8.57
N GLU A 51 12.78 18.76 9.88
CA GLU A 51 14.01 18.49 10.61
C GLU A 51 14.03 17.00 11.00
N LEU A 52 15.10 16.30 10.64
CA LEU A 52 15.30 14.91 11.05
C LEU A 52 15.96 14.89 12.43
N VAL A 53 15.18 14.62 13.46
CA VAL A 53 15.67 14.56 14.84
C VAL A 53 15.89 13.11 15.26
N THR A 54 17.09 12.84 15.80
CA THR A 54 17.43 11.52 16.33
C THR A 54 16.95 11.43 17.77
N THR A 55 15.93 10.61 17.99
CA THR A 55 15.33 10.34 19.30
C THR A 55 15.88 9.00 19.83
N PRO A 56 15.84 8.72 21.14
CA PRO A 56 16.24 7.41 21.70
C PRO A 56 15.53 6.18 21.08
N HIS A 57 14.43 6.40 20.35
CA HIS A 57 13.63 5.37 19.67
C HIS A 57 13.80 5.37 18.14
N GLY A 58 14.79 6.09 17.60
CA GLY A 58 15.06 6.18 16.17
C GLY A 58 14.93 7.60 15.61
N GLN A 59 14.96 7.70 14.29
CA GLN A 59 14.90 8.98 13.57
C GLN A 59 13.45 9.38 13.28
N LEU A 60 13.08 10.62 13.59
CA LEU A 60 11.74 11.17 13.35
C LEU A 60 11.84 12.49 12.59
N TYR A 61 10.95 12.69 11.63
CA TYR A 61 10.78 13.98 10.97
C TYR A 61 9.85 14.86 11.81
N LEU A 62 10.38 15.97 12.29
CA LEU A 62 9.64 17.06 12.93
C LEU A 62 9.44 18.19 11.94
N ILE A 63 8.21 18.69 11.87
CA ILE A 63 7.78 19.71 10.93
C ILE A 63 7.28 20.90 11.75
N ASP A 64 7.74 22.11 11.43
CA ASP A 64 7.22 23.32 12.05
C ASP A 64 5.79 23.59 11.55
N GLU A 65 4.89 23.92 12.47
CA GLU A 65 3.50 24.26 12.15
C GLU A 65 3.39 25.38 11.12
N LYS A 66 4.29 26.37 11.15
CA LYS A 66 4.33 27.49 10.19
C LYS A 66 4.67 27.04 8.77
N ASP A 67 5.48 26.00 8.62
CA ASP A 67 5.85 25.46 7.31
C ASP A 67 4.72 24.60 6.72
N VAL A 68 3.86 24.02 7.56
CA VAL A 68 2.62 23.37 7.11
C VAL A 68 1.65 24.40 6.53
N GLU A 69 1.48 25.54 7.19
CA GLU A 69 0.63 26.64 6.72
C GLU A 69 1.16 27.25 5.42
N ARG A 70 2.48 27.52 5.36
CA ARG A 70 3.15 28.09 4.19
C ARG A 70 3.09 27.17 2.95
N ALA A 71 3.06 25.86 3.14
CA ALA A 71 2.91 24.89 2.06
C ALA A 71 1.51 24.90 1.40
N GLY A 72 0.60 25.78 1.84
CA GLY A 72 -0.77 25.86 1.33
C GLY A 72 -1.59 24.61 1.65
N LEU A 73 -1.17 23.86 2.68
CA LEU A 73 -1.94 22.75 3.19
C LEU A 73 -3.02 23.33 4.10
N PRO A 74 -4.33 23.20 3.77
CA PRO A 74 -5.36 23.64 4.68
C PRO A 74 -5.20 22.84 5.97
N LEU A 75 -4.79 23.52 7.03
CA LEU A 75 -5.03 23.02 8.38
C LEU A 75 -6.55 22.97 8.49
N VAL A 76 -7.10 21.76 8.59
CA VAL A 76 -8.50 21.63 8.99
C VAL A 76 -8.50 22.09 10.44
N GLN A 77 -8.75 23.38 10.63
CA GLN A 77 -9.10 23.93 11.91
C GLN A 77 -10.36 23.17 12.34
N THR A 78 -10.21 22.23 13.26
CA THR A 78 -11.32 21.83 14.12
C THR A 78 -11.60 23.00 15.06
N THR A 79 -12.15 24.08 14.52
CA THR A 79 -12.85 25.13 15.26
C THR A 79 -14.12 25.47 14.47
N PRO A 80 -15.28 25.55 15.15
CA PRO A 80 -16.56 25.79 14.50
C PRO A 80 -16.54 27.16 13.83
N SER A 81 -16.95 27.20 12.57
CA SER A 81 -17.05 28.40 11.77
C SER A 81 -18.18 29.29 12.29
N SER A 82 -17.85 30.47 12.83
CA SER A 82 -18.64 31.71 12.70
C SER A 82 -18.85 31.99 11.20
N GLU A 83 -19.91 32.61 10.66
CA GLU A 83 -20.91 33.58 11.17
C GLU A 83 -22.06 33.73 10.11
N PRO A 84 -23.23 34.37 10.38
CA PRO A 84 -23.36 35.67 11.06
C PRO A 84 -24.17 35.63 12.36
N SER A 85 -23.69 36.41 13.33
CA SER A 85 -24.39 36.76 14.57
C SER A 85 -25.61 37.64 14.28
N PRO A 86 -26.78 37.34 14.87
CA PRO A 86 -27.65 38.35 15.42
C PRO A 86 -27.51 38.33 16.95
N SER A 87 -27.08 39.49 17.46
CA SER A 87 -27.13 39.98 18.84
C SER A 87 -27.93 39.17 19.87
N LEU A 88 -27.28 38.99 21.04
CA LEU A 88 -27.91 38.65 22.32
C LEU A 88 -29.26 39.37 22.51
N VAL A 89 -30.31 38.58 22.63
CA VAL A 89 -31.47 38.88 23.48
C VAL A 89 -31.78 37.60 24.24
N ASP A 90 -31.38 37.56 25.52
CA ASP A 90 -32.08 36.70 26.47
C ASP A 90 -33.51 37.23 26.59
N PRO A 91 -34.52 36.35 26.49
CA PRO A 91 -35.09 35.92 27.76
C PRO A 91 -35.44 34.43 27.78
N ALA A 92 -35.17 33.83 28.94
CA ALA A 92 -35.97 32.80 29.60
C ALA A 92 -36.94 32.00 28.70
N GLY A 93 -36.53 30.80 28.30
CA GLY A 93 -37.44 29.86 27.64
C GLY A 93 -36.80 28.48 27.50
N SER A 94 -37.39 27.50 28.15
CA SER A 94 -37.10 26.07 28.01
C SER A 94 -37.06 25.61 26.54
N VAL A 95 -35.86 25.50 25.94
CA VAL A 95 -35.64 24.92 24.59
C VAL A 95 -34.70 23.69 24.67
N GLY A 96 -34.38 23.22 25.88
CA GLY A 96 -33.16 22.45 26.19
C GLY A 96 -32.98 21.07 25.55
N ASP A 97 -34.01 20.26 25.33
CA ASP A 97 -33.79 18.85 24.96
C ASP A 97 -34.14 18.51 23.51
N GLY A 98 -35.19 19.12 22.95
CA GLY A 98 -35.68 18.75 21.61
C GLY A 98 -34.75 19.16 20.46
N ALA A 99 -34.11 20.33 20.56
CA ALA A 99 -33.23 20.85 19.51
C ALA A 99 -31.91 20.06 19.43
N LEU A 100 -31.32 19.74 20.59
CA LEU A 100 -30.11 18.92 20.67
C LEU A 100 -30.36 17.49 20.18
N VAL A 101 -31.47 16.88 20.58
CA VAL A 101 -31.86 15.54 20.11
C VAL A 101 -32.01 15.51 18.59
N ARG A 102 -32.62 16.54 18.00
CA ARG A 102 -32.83 16.63 16.55
C ARG A 102 -31.52 16.84 15.78
N TYR A 103 -30.60 17.64 16.33
CA TYR A 103 -29.25 17.80 15.79
C TYR A 103 -28.49 16.46 15.80
N LEU A 104 -28.46 15.77 16.95
CA LEU A 104 -27.78 14.48 17.09
C LEU A 104 -28.39 13.41 16.18
N GLN A 105 -29.71 13.41 15.98
CA GLN A 105 -30.38 12.50 15.05
C GLN A 105 -29.97 12.76 13.60
N ASN A 106 -29.89 14.01 13.18
CA ASN A 106 -29.41 14.39 11.85
C ASN A 106 -27.94 13.98 11.64
N GLU A 107 -27.11 14.20 12.66
CA GLU A 107 -25.69 13.83 12.61
C GLU A 107 -25.51 12.31 12.53
N ILE A 108 -26.26 11.54 13.32
CA ILE A 108 -26.25 10.07 13.24
C ILE A 108 -26.72 9.59 11.86
N ALA A 109 -27.73 10.24 11.28
CA ALA A 109 -28.20 9.90 9.93
C ALA A 109 -27.13 10.19 8.87
N GLY A 110 -26.43 11.33 8.98
CA GLY A 110 -25.30 11.70 8.13
C GLY A 110 -24.12 10.74 8.26
N LEU A 111 -23.70 10.43 9.49
CA LEU A 111 -22.62 9.47 9.74
C LEU A 111 -22.98 8.07 9.22
N LYS A 112 -24.24 7.64 9.34
CA LYS A 112 -24.70 6.36 8.80
C LYS A 112 -24.73 6.31 7.27
N SER A 113 -25.07 7.41 6.61
CA SER A 113 -25.04 7.48 5.14
C SER A 113 -23.60 7.47 4.63
N GLU A 114 -22.70 8.20 5.29
CA GLU A 114 -21.28 8.24 4.95
C GLU A 114 -20.60 6.88 5.18
N THR A 115 -20.92 6.20 6.29
CA THR A 115 -20.40 4.84 6.53
C THR A 115 -20.86 3.87 5.45
N ARG A 116 -22.11 3.99 4.97
CA ARG A 116 -22.63 3.18 3.86
C ARG A 116 -21.92 3.49 2.55
N ARG A 117 -21.68 4.78 2.29
CA ARG A 117 -20.95 5.23 1.10
C ARG A 117 -19.54 4.66 1.07
N LEU A 118 -18.77 4.84 2.15
CA LEU A 118 -17.40 4.33 2.27
C LEU A 118 -17.34 2.81 2.15
N ARG A 119 -18.33 2.09 2.71
CA ARG A 119 -18.44 0.64 2.52
C ARG A 119 -18.64 0.28 1.04
N GLY A 120 -19.52 0.98 0.33
CA GLY A 120 -19.71 0.76 -1.11
C GLY A 120 -18.47 1.08 -1.95
N GLU A 121 -17.70 2.11 -1.57
CA GLU A 121 -16.41 2.41 -2.20
C GLU A 121 -15.38 1.31 -1.95
N LEU A 122 -15.33 0.75 -0.73
CA LEU A 122 -14.49 -0.38 -0.39
C LEU A 122 -14.85 -1.63 -1.21
N ASP A 123 -16.13 -1.95 -1.34
CA ASP A 123 -16.60 -3.11 -2.12
C ASP A 123 -16.21 -2.99 -3.60
N ARG A 124 -16.32 -1.79 -4.19
CA ARG A 124 -15.86 -1.51 -5.56
C ARG A 124 -14.35 -1.66 -5.69
N ALA A 125 -13.58 -1.14 -4.73
CA ALA A 125 -12.13 -1.25 -4.75
C ALA A 125 -11.68 -2.72 -4.65
N LEU A 126 -12.30 -3.50 -3.76
CA LEU A 126 -12.04 -4.93 -3.62
C LEU A 126 -12.38 -5.71 -4.88
N TYR A 127 -13.50 -5.39 -5.54
CA TYR A 127 -13.85 -5.97 -6.84
C TYR A 127 -12.76 -5.71 -7.89
N ILE A 128 -12.31 -4.46 -8.02
CA ILE A 128 -11.27 -4.07 -8.98
C ILE A 128 -9.95 -4.81 -8.68
N ILE A 129 -9.54 -4.88 -7.41
CA ILE A 129 -8.35 -5.62 -6.98
C ILE A 129 -8.46 -7.10 -7.38
N GLY A 130 -9.64 -7.71 -7.17
CA GLY A 130 -9.91 -9.10 -7.58
C GLY A 130 -9.71 -9.31 -9.09
N VAL A 131 -10.23 -8.41 -9.92
CA VAL A 131 -10.05 -8.46 -11.39
C VAL A 131 -8.57 -8.38 -11.78
N TYR A 132 -7.82 -7.42 -11.23
CA TYR A 132 -6.40 -7.28 -11.53
C TYR A 132 -5.58 -8.48 -11.05
N ARG A 133 -5.89 -9.01 -9.86
CA ARG A 133 -5.26 -10.23 -9.36
C ARG A 133 -5.47 -11.41 -10.31
N GLY A 134 -6.71 -11.64 -10.76
CA GLY A 134 -7.00 -12.71 -11.73
C GLY A 134 -6.27 -12.53 -13.06
N ARG A 135 -6.15 -11.29 -13.56
CA ARG A 135 -5.36 -10.98 -14.76
C ARG A 135 -3.87 -11.27 -14.57
N LEU A 136 -3.30 -10.88 -13.42
CA LEU A 136 -1.89 -11.14 -13.09
C LEU A 136 -1.61 -12.64 -13.00
N GLU A 137 -2.46 -13.40 -12.30
CA GLU A 137 -2.36 -14.86 -12.20
C GLU A 137 -2.48 -15.53 -13.58
N GLY A 138 -3.33 -15.00 -14.46
CA GLY A 138 -3.44 -15.47 -15.85
C GLY A 138 -2.20 -15.18 -16.71
N ILE A 139 -1.54 -14.03 -16.51
CA ILE A 139 -0.27 -13.71 -17.16
C ILE A 139 0.84 -14.63 -16.65
N GLN A 140 0.93 -14.81 -15.33
CA GLN A 140 1.92 -15.70 -14.71
C GLN A 140 1.79 -17.14 -15.22
N ARG A 141 0.57 -17.69 -15.28
CA ARG A 141 0.33 -19.04 -15.83
C ARG A 141 0.80 -19.18 -17.27
N ARG A 142 0.55 -18.18 -18.11
CA ARG A 142 0.99 -18.18 -19.52
C ARG A 142 2.50 -18.13 -19.64
N LEU A 143 3.17 -17.29 -18.84
CA LEU A 143 4.63 -17.24 -18.79
C LEU A 143 5.22 -18.58 -18.32
N SER A 144 4.70 -19.16 -17.24
CA SER A 144 5.16 -20.47 -16.76
C SER A 144 4.92 -21.60 -17.77
N SER A 145 3.83 -21.55 -18.53
CA SER A 145 3.56 -22.51 -19.60
C SER A 145 4.54 -22.32 -20.78
N ALA A 146 4.77 -21.08 -21.20
CA ALA A 146 5.71 -20.75 -22.26
C ALA A 146 7.16 -21.17 -21.92
N CYS A 147 7.63 -20.90 -20.70
CA CYS A 147 8.97 -21.32 -20.26
C CYS A 147 9.10 -22.85 -20.28
N ARG A 148 8.11 -23.58 -19.75
CA ARG A 148 8.11 -25.05 -19.80
C ARG A 148 8.07 -25.59 -21.22
N GLY A 149 7.30 -24.95 -22.11
CA GLY A 149 7.25 -25.29 -23.53
C GLY A 149 8.60 -25.11 -24.21
N ARG A 150 9.27 -23.97 -23.97
CA ARG A 150 10.62 -23.69 -24.50
C ARG A 150 11.64 -24.73 -24.05
N SER A 151 11.71 -25.03 -22.75
CA SER A 151 12.64 -26.06 -22.23
C SER A 151 12.31 -27.47 -22.72
N ARG A 152 11.06 -27.76 -23.10
CA ARG A 152 10.68 -29.04 -23.71
C ARG A 152 11.10 -29.09 -25.18
N ALA A 153 10.92 -27.99 -25.92
CA ALA A 153 11.36 -27.87 -27.30
C ALA A 153 12.89 -27.98 -27.41
N GLU A 154 13.64 -27.32 -26.55
CA GLU A 154 15.11 -27.42 -26.49
C GLU A 154 15.58 -28.86 -26.24
N ARG A 155 14.95 -29.58 -25.30
CA ARG A 155 15.26 -30.99 -25.06
C ARG A 155 14.96 -31.87 -26.27
N ASN A 156 13.83 -31.65 -26.95
CA ASN A 156 13.48 -32.40 -28.16
C ASN A 156 14.49 -32.15 -29.29
N LEU A 157 14.97 -30.91 -29.45
CA LEU A 157 16.00 -30.57 -30.44
C LEU A 157 17.34 -31.22 -30.12
N LEU A 158 17.76 -31.23 -28.85
CA LEU A 158 18.98 -31.92 -28.42
C LEU A 158 18.89 -33.43 -28.67
N GLN A 159 17.74 -34.04 -28.36
CA GLN A 159 17.52 -35.44 -28.64
C GLN A 159 17.59 -35.74 -30.14
N ALA A 160 16.88 -34.97 -30.97
CA ALA A 160 16.89 -35.14 -32.43
C ALA A 160 18.29 -34.99 -33.02
N ARG A 161 19.11 -34.07 -32.48
CA ARG A 161 20.51 -33.91 -32.88
C ARG A 161 21.35 -35.14 -32.51
N ASN A 162 21.23 -35.63 -31.28
CA ASN A 162 21.94 -36.83 -30.84
C ASN A 162 21.56 -38.05 -31.69
N ASP A 163 20.26 -38.22 -32.00
CA ASP A 163 19.78 -39.30 -32.85
C ASP A 163 20.39 -39.18 -34.26
N ALA A 164 20.39 -37.98 -34.85
CA ALA A 164 21.00 -37.74 -36.15
C ALA A 164 22.51 -38.03 -36.17
N ASP A 165 23.24 -37.65 -35.13
CA ASP A 165 24.68 -37.93 -35.00
C ASP A 165 24.94 -39.43 -34.78
N PHE A 166 24.08 -40.14 -34.05
CA PHE A 166 24.12 -41.60 -33.92
C PHE A 166 23.94 -42.30 -35.28
N TYR A 167 22.90 -41.93 -36.04
CA TYR A 167 22.67 -42.49 -37.38
C TYR A 167 23.81 -42.16 -38.35
N ARG A 168 24.35 -40.94 -38.32
CA ARG A 168 25.49 -40.53 -39.15
C ARG A 168 26.75 -41.34 -38.82
N SER A 169 27.05 -41.53 -37.54
CA SER A 169 28.19 -42.33 -37.08
C SER A 169 28.08 -43.79 -37.55
N ARG A 170 26.87 -44.35 -37.48
CA ARG A 170 26.57 -45.70 -37.98
C ARG A 170 26.76 -45.80 -39.49
N ALA A 171 26.24 -44.84 -40.26
CA ALA A 171 26.40 -44.82 -41.72
C ALA A 171 27.88 -44.70 -42.16
N THR A 172 28.72 -44.03 -41.37
CA THR A 172 30.16 -43.94 -41.65
C THR A 172 30.95 -45.19 -41.21
N SER A 173 30.55 -45.87 -40.14
CA SER A 173 31.14 -47.15 -39.74
C SER A 173 30.75 -48.29 -40.69
N ASP A 174 29.65 -48.12 -41.42
CA ASP A 174 29.02 -49.14 -42.26
C ASP A 174 29.34 -48.97 -43.75
N ARG A 175 30.46 -48.30 -44.08
CA ARG A 175 31.12 -48.40 -45.39
C ARG A 175 31.87 -49.74 -45.56
N SER A 176 31.35 -50.80 -44.96
CA SER A 176 31.55 -52.16 -45.44
C SER A 176 30.28 -52.52 -46.21
N THR A 177 30.41 -52.74 -47.51
CA THR A 177 29.34 -53.00 -48.49
C THR A 177 28.40 -54.19 -48.17
N ASP A 178 28.65 -54.93 -47.09
CA ASP A 178 27.97 -56.19 -46.76
C ASP A 178 26.77 -56.05 -45.79
N PHE A 179 26.64 -54.94 -45.06
CA PHE A 179 25.57 -54.79 -44.07
C PHE A 179 24.21 -54.39 -44.69
N TRP A 180 24.21 -53.45 -45.64
CA TRP A 180 23.00 -52.96 -46.30
C TRP A 180 22.28 -54.04 -47.12
N THR A 181 23.03 -54.96 -47.72
CA THR A 181 22.47 -56.10 -48.46
C THR A 181 21.91 -57.19 -47.54
N SER A 182 22.42 -57.30 -46.31
CA SER A 182 21.95 -58.27 -45.30
C SER A 182 20.68 -57.80 -44.58
N TRP A 183 20.53 -56.50 -44.32
CA TRP A 183 19.35 -55.94 -43.65
C TRP A 183 18.09 -55.96 -44.53
N ILE A 184 18.20 -55.59 -45.82
CA ILE A 184 17.10 -55.64 -46.80
C ILE A 184 16.62 -57.07 -47.07
N ARG A 185 17.45 -58.08 -46.80
CA ARG A 185 17.09 -59.49 -47.00
C ARG A 185 16.45 -60.13 -45.75
N ARG A 186 16.44 -59.44 -44.61
CA ARG A 186 15.95 -59.92 -43.32
C ARG A 186 14.63 -59.25 -42.88
N HIS A 187 14.19 -58.22 -43.61
CA HIS A 187 12.90 -57.55 -43.46
C HIS A 187 12.24 -57.41 -44.83
#